data_AF-A0A523ZR39-F1
#
_entry.id   AF-A0A523ZR39-F1
#
_cell.length_a   1.000
_cell.length_b   1.000
_cell.length_c   1.000
_cell.angle_alpha   90.00
_cell.angle_beta   90.00
_cell.angle_gamma   90.00
#
_symmetry.space_group_name_H-M   'P 1'
#
loop_
_entity.id
_entity.type
_entity.pdbx_description
1 polymer ?
#
loop_
_entity_poly.entity_id
_entity_poly.type
_entity_poly.pdbx_seq_one_letter_code
_entity_poly.pdbx_strand_id
1 'polypeptide(L)'
;MYFKSTGGKNTGRTLEIAASRAEELGIRNAVVASSSGRTGLMAAELFDVKNLVVVTHSTGFTEPDHQELQPEYRTQLEKAGVKLLTCQHALGGVGRAVRKKLGTYELEEIIAYTLRIFGEGTKVAIEIALMAVDAGLISTKEPCIAVGGTSRGADTAILLHPAN
;
A
#
# COMPACT_ATOMS: atom_id res chain seq x y z
N MET A 1 11.81 12.55 7.31
CA MET A 1 12.15 13.27 6.05
C MET A 1 10.87 13.90 5.53
N TYR A 2 10.95 15.08 4.91
CA TYR A 2 9.82 15.69 4.20
C TYR A 2 10.20 15.97 2.75
N PHE A 3 9.35 15.58 1.81
CA PHE A 3 9.51 15.93 0.40
C PHE A 3 8.88 17.29 0.11
N LYS A 4 9.47 18.08 -0.79
CA LYS A 4 8.93 19.38 -1.23
C LYS A 4 7.66 19.25 -2.10
N SER A 5 7.36 18.05 -2.57
CA SER A 5 6.30 17.77 -3.55
C SER A 5 6.00 16.29 -3.55
N THR A 6 4.77 15.91 -3.91
CA THR A 6 4.27 14.52 -3.87
C THR A 6 4.60 13.73 -5.14
N GLY A 7 4.26 12.43 -5.11
CA GLY A 7 4.20 11.55 -6.27
C GLY A 7 5.49 10.80 -6.59
N GLY A 8 5.45 10.08 -7.71
CA GLY A 8 6.38 9.00 -8.03
C GLY A 8 7.86 9.36 -8.18
N LYS A 9 8.23 10.64 -8.32
CA LYS A 9 9.62 11.10 -8.27
C LYS A 9 10.31 10.79 -6.94
N ASN A 10 9.53 10.61 -5.88
CA ASN A 10 10.04 10.31 -4.54
C ASN A 10 10.18 8.81 -4.27
N THR A 11 9.77 7.94 -5.21
CA THR A 11 9.63 6.49 -4.97
C THR A 11 10.91 5.85 -4.48
N GLY A 12 12.02 5.99 -5.24
CA GLY A 12 13.30 5.37 -4.88
C GLY A 12 13.75 5.84 -3.49
N ARG A 13 13.76 7.15 -3.27
CA ARG A 13 14.17 7.71 -1.98
C ARG A 13 13.29 7.31 -0.80
N THR A 14 11.99 7.15 -1.04
CA THR A 14 11.04 6.68 -0.02
C THR A 14 11.33 5.24 0.36
N LEU A 15 11.52 4.36 -0.62
CA LEU A 15 11.82 2.95 -0.41
C LEU A 15 13.19 2.75 0.27
N GLU A 16 14.23 3.48 -0.16
CA GLU A 16 15.56 3.45 0.46
C GLU A 16 15.50 3.76 1.96
N ILE A 17 14.82 4.85 2.34
CA ILE A 17 14.73 5.28 3.74
C ILE A 17 13.86 4.30 4.54
N ALA A 18 12.77 3.81 3.93
CA ALA A 18 11.88 2.87 4.58
C ALA A 18 12.57 1.52 4.84
N ALA A 19 13.36 1.02 3.87
CA ALA A 19 14.16 -0.19 4.01
C ALA A 19 15.24 -0.03 5.07
N SER A 20 16.01 1.06 5.03
CA SER A 20 17.03 1.38 6.06
C SER A 20 16.40 1.48 7.44
N ARG A 21 15.23 2.10 7.58
CA ARG A 21 14.51 2.16 8.86
C ARG A 21 13.99 0.80 9.32
N ALA A 22 13.57 -0.07 8.39
CA ALA A 22 13.15 -1.43 8.72
C ALA A 22 14.34 -2.22 9.30
N GLU A 23 15.51 -2.11 8.69
CA GLU A 23 16.76 -2.72 9.15
C GLU A 23 17.17 -2.18 10.53
N GLU A 24 17.25 -0.85 10.69
CA GLU A 24 17.62 -0.17 11.95
C GLU A 24 16.78 -0.64 13.15
N LEU A 25 15.50 -0.93 12.93
CA LEU A 25 14.54 -1.30 13.97
C LEU A 25 14.26 -2.81 14.04
N GLY A 26 14.88 -3.63 13.18
CA GLY A 26 14.62 -5.06 13.10
C GLY A 26 13.18 -5.40 12.71
N ILE A 27 12.54 -4.57 11.89
CA ILE A 27 11.17 -4.77 11.42
C ILE A 27 11.11 -5.94 10.45
N ARG A 28 10.21 -6.88 10.71
CA ARG A 28 10.11 -8.12 9.93
C ARG A 28 9.13 -8.05 8.76
N ASN A 29 8.19 -7.11 8.81
CA ASN A 29 7.07 -7.02 7.87
C ASN A 29 7.09 -5.67 7.16
N ALA A 30 6.97 -5.68 5.84
CA ALA A 30 6.73 -4.49 5.03
C ALA A 30 5.53 -4.69 4.11
N VAL A 31 4.73 -3.64 3.92
CA VAL A 31 3.56 -3.63 3.05
C VAL A 31 3.68 -2.46 2.09
N VAL A 32 3.57 -2.70 0.79
CA VAL A 32 3.83 -1.69 -0.25
C VAL A 32 2.67 -1.62 -1.23
N ALA A 33 2.11 -0.42 -1.44
CA ALA A 33 1.12 -0.18 -2.49
C ALA A 33 1.79 -0.16 -3.87
N SER A 34 1.23 -0.90 -4.82
CA SER A 34 1.71 -0.91 -6.21
C SER A 34 0.59 -1.33 -7.16
N SER A 35 0.05 -0.39 -7.94
CA SER A 35 -1.00 -0.72 -8.92
C SER A 35 -0.45 -1.53 -10.09
N SER A 36 0.59 -1.03 -10.77
CA SER A 36 1.16 -1.71 -11.94
C SER A 36 2.13 -2.84 -11.60
N GLY A 37 2.63 -2.91 -10.37
CA GLY A 37 3.70 -3.82 -9.93
C GLY A 37 5.10 -3.19 -9.84
N ARG A 38 5.35 -2.06 -10.51
CA ARG A 38 6.68 -1.43 -10.57
C ARG A 38 7.24 -1.04 -9.21
N THR A 39 6.47 -0.34 -8.37
CA THR A 39 6.92 0.07 -7.02
C THR A 39 7.19 -1.14 -6.14
N GLY A 40 6.35 -2.17 -6.25
CA GLY A 40 6.53 -3.43 -5.53
C GLY A 40 7.83 -4.12 -5.91
N LEU A 41 8.19 -4.15 -7.20
CA LEU A 41 9.44 -4.77 -7.64
C LEU A 41 10.65 -4.01 -7.12
N MET A 42 10.63 -2.68 -7.18
CA MET A 42 11.67 -1.84 -6.58
C MET A 42 11.80 -2.09 -5.07
N ALA A 43 10.68 -2.32 -4.38
CA ALA A 43 10.70 -2.63 -2.95
C ALA A 43 11.34 -4.00 -2.67
N ALA A 44 11.07 -5.01 -3.52
CA ALA A 44 11.67 -6.34 -3.38
C ALA A 44 13.21 -6.33 -3.58
N GLU A 45 13.74 -5.38 -4.35
CA GLU A 45 15.18 -5.20 -4.53
C GLU A 45 15.84 -4.48 -3.34
N LEU A 46 15.10 -3.64 -2.61
CA LEU A 46 15.64 -2.76 -1.56
C LEU A 46 15.40 -3.26 -0.14
N PHE A 47 14.30 -3.96 0.13
CA PHE A 47 13.93 -4.42 1.47
C PHE A 47 14.52 -5.80 1.76
N ASP A 48 15.36 -5.90 2.78
CA ASP A 48 15.78 -7.18 3.38
C ASP A 48 14.92 -7.51 4.61
N VAL A 49 13.61 -7.70 4.40
CA VAL A 49 12.67 -8.08 5.46
C VAL A 49 12.20 -9.51 5.28
N LYS A 50 11.81 -10.17 6.38
CA LYS A 50 11.31 -11.55 6.34
C LYS A 50 10.01 -11.72 5.57
N ASN A 51 9.20 -10.67 5.47
CA ASN A 51 7.88 -10.73 4.86
C ASN A 51 7.55 -9.41 4.16
N LEU A 52 7.62 -9.42 2.84
CA LEU A 52 7.18 -8.31 1.98
C LEU A 52 5.84 -8.66 1.34
N VAL A 53 4.86 -7.78 1.54
CA VAL A 53 3.53 -7.85 0.94
C VAL A 53 3.35 -6.69 -0.02
N VAL A 54 2.99 -6.97 -1.26
CA VAL A 54 2.62 -5.95 -2.24
C VAL A 54 1.11 -5.97 -2.44
N VAL A 55 0.48 -4.83 -2.17
CA VAL A 55 -0.97 -4.64 -2.30
C VAL A 55 -1.27 -3.87 -3.58
N THR A 56 -2.09 -4.48 -4.42
CA THR A 56 -2.54 -3.96 -5.72
C THR A 56 -3.95 -3.37 -5.61
N HIS A 57 -4.41 -2.67 -6.64
CA HIS A 57 -5.81 -2.29 -6.72
C HIS A 57 -6.71 -3.51 -6.90
N SER A 58 -7.95 -3.42 -6.40
CA SER A 58 -8.99 -4.41 -6.70
C SER A 58 -9.17 -4.56 -8.21
N THR A 59 -9.36 -5.78 -8.70
CA THR A 59 -9.83 -6.01 -10.07
C THR A 59 -11.14 -5.25 -10.30
N GLY A 60 -11.24 -4.51 -11.40
CA GLY A 60 -12.39 -3.63 -11.66
C GLY A 60 -12.20 -2.16 -11.24
N PHE A 61 -11.04 -1.77 -10.71
CA PHE A 61 -10.83 -0.42 -10.18
C PHE A 61 -10.90 0.68 -11.25
N THR A 62 -10.22 0.48 -12.39
CA THR A 62 -10.23 1.42 -13.53
C THR A 62 -11.38 1.14 -14.49
N GLU A 63 -11.62 -0.12 -14.82
CA GLU A 63 -12.67 -0.60 -15.72
C GLU A 63 -13.07 -2.04 -15.34
N PRO A 64 -14.29 -2.49 -15.67
CA PRO A 64 -14.79 -3.82 -15.31
C PRO A 64 -13.82 -4.95 -15.72
N ASP A 65 -13.65 -5.92 -14.82
CA ASP A 65 -12.86 -7.15 -15.04
C ASP A 65 -11.37 -6.93 -15.40
N HIS A 66 -10.85 -5.71 -15.25
CA HIS A 66 -9.46 -5.37 -15.54
C HIS A 66 -8.62 -5.30 -14.26
N GLN A 67 -7.40 -5.82 -14.35
CA GLN A 67 -6.38 -5.72 -13.30
C GLN A 67 -5.16 -4.96 -13.83
N GLU A 68 -4.78 -3.90 -13.12
CA GLU A 68 -3.67 -3.01 -13.51
C GLU A 68 -2.29 -3.64 -13.31
N LEU A 69 -2.16 -4.64 -12.42
CA LEU A 69 -0.91 -5.35 -12.19
C LEU A 69 -0.48 -6.07 -13.47
N GLN A 70 0.65 -5.65 -14.04
CA GLN A 70 1.16 -6.22 -15.28
C GLN A 70 1.67 -7.66 -15.05
N PRO A 71 1.38 -8.60 -15.97
CA PRO A 71 1.82 -9.99 -15.85
C PRO A 71 3.33 -10.16 -15.62
N GLU A 72 4.13 -9.32 -16.26
CA GLU A 72 5.60 -9.35 -16.18
C GLU A 72 6.09 -9.00 -14.76
N TYR A 73 5.48 -7.98 -14.14
CA TYR A 73 5.81 -7.61 -12.76
C TYR A 73 5.28 -8.66 -11.77
N ARG A 74 4.09 -9.21 -12.00
CA ARG A 74 3.54 -10.30 -11.19
C ARG A 74 4.52 -11.48 -11.13
N THR A 75 4.96 -11.98 -12.28
CA THR A 75 5.88 -13.12 -12.36
C THR A 75 7.20 -12.83 -11.64
N GLN A 76 7.75 -11.61 -11.77
CA GLN A 76 8.98 -11.22 -11.08
C GLN A 76 8.81 -11.16 -9.56
N LEU A 77 7.70 -10.59 -9.09
CA LEU A 77 7.38 -10.50 -7.66
C LEU A 77 7.17 -11.88 -7.03
N GLU A 78 6.43 -12.76 -7.72
CA GLU A 78 6.21 -14.14 -7.26
C GLU A 78 7.54 -14.93 -7.22
N LYS A 79 8.41 -14.77 -8.22
CA LYS A 79 9.76 -15.37 -8.22
C LYS A 79 10.65 -14.84 -7.09
N ALA A 80 10.47 -13.59 -6.69
CA ALA A 80 11.17 -13.00 -5.55
C ALA A 80 10.56 -13.39 -4.18
N GLY A 81 9.53 -14.25 -4.16
CA GLY A 81 8.88 -14.69 -2.92
C GLY A 81 7.97 -13.62 -2.28
N VAL A 82 7.64 -12.57 -3.01
CA VAL A 82 6.75 -11.50 -2.53
C VAL A 82 5.32 -12.00 -2.49
N LYS A 83 4.61 -11.73 -1.40
CA LYS A 83 3.18 -12.01 -1.30
C LYS A 83 2.39 -10.91 -1.99
N LEU A 84 1.54 -11.28 -2.94
CA LEU A 84 0.65 -10.35 -3.64
C LEU A 84 -0.75 -10.38 -3.04
N LEU A 85 -1.31 -9.20 -2.77
CA LEU A 85 -2.69 -9.04 -2.35
C LEU A 85 -3.46 -8.19 -3.36
N THR A 86 -4.55 -8.75 -3.87
CA THR A 86 -5.56 -8.06 -4.68
C THR A 86 -6.89 -8.26 -3.96
N CYS A 87 -7.44 -7.19 -3.38
CA CYS A 87 -8.73 -7.24 -2.72
C CYS A 87 -9.40 -5.87 -2.71
N GLN A 88 -10.59 -5.79 -2.13
CA GLN A 88 -11.31 -4.54 -1.96
C GLN A 88 -10.51 -3.57 -1.07
N HIS A 89 -10.49 -2.28 -1.44
CA HIS A 89 -9.87 -1.23 -0.63
C HIS A 89 -10.63 -1.08 0.70
N ALA A 90 -9.94 -1.19 1.84
CA ALA A 90 -10.55 -1.11 3.16
C ALA A 90 -11.20 0.26 3.45
N LEU A 91 -10.59 1.36 3.00
CA LEU A 91 -11.12 2.72 3.15
C LEU A 91 -11.84 3.20 1.87
N GLY A 92 -12.67 2.32 1.32
CA GLY A 92 -13.56 2.65 0.22
C GLY A 92 -14.67 1.63 0.06
N GLY A 93 -14.30 0.38 -0.24
CA GLY A 93 -15.21 -0.76 -0.30
C GLY A 93 -16.61 -0.55 -0.90
N VAL A 94 -17.60 -1.19 -0.27
CA VAL A 94 -19.01 -1.10 -0.67
C VAL A 94 -19.54 0.32 -0.52
N GLY A 95 -19.14 1.05 0.53
CA GLY A 95 -19.62 2.42 0.73
C GLY A 95 -19.18 3.36 -0.41
N ARG A 96 -18.05 3.13 -1.09
CA ARG A 96 -17.73 3.82 -2.35
C ARG A 96 -18.83 3.65 -3.40
N ALA A 97 -19.41 2.47 -3.54
CA ALA A 97 -20.50 2.23 -4.49
C ALA A 97 -21.77 2.98 -4.07
N VAL A 98 -22.13 2.94 -2.77
CA VAL A 98 -23.27 3.66 -2.21
C VAL A 98 -23.13 5.16 -2.43
N ARG A 99 -21.98 5.74 -2.08
CA ARG A 99 -21.65 7.14 -2.31
C ARG A 99 -21.81 7.56 -3.76
N LYS A 100 -21.22 6.80 -4.70
CA LYS A 100 -21.29 7.11 -6.13
C LYS A 100 -22.73 7.03 -6.66
N LYS A 101 -23.53 6.09 -6.16
CA LYS A 101 -24.90 5.86 -6.63
C LYS A 101 -25.91 6.84 -6.04
N LEU A 102 -25.76 7.20 -4.76
CA LEU A 102 -26.74 7.98 -4.00
C LEU A 102 -26.29 9.41 -3.69
N GLY A 103 -25.02 9.77 -3.93
CA GLY A 103 -24.49 11.10 -3.62
C GLY A 103 -24.39 11.41 -2.13
N THR A 104 -24.21 10.38 -1.28
CA THR A 104 -24.17 10.49 0.18
C THR A 104 -22.73 10.60 0.73
N TYR A 105 -22.55 10.51 2.05
CA TYR A 105 -21.28 10.32 2.74
C TYR A 105 -21.23 8.94 3.40
N GLU A 106 -20.04 8.36 3.49
CA GLU A 106 -19.80 7.05 4.10
C GLU A 106 -18.62 7.12 5.08
N LEU A 107 -18.68 6.31 6.14
CA LEU A 107 -17.74 6.37 7.27
C LEU A 107 -16.29 6.19 6.84
N GLU A 108 -16.03 5.19 6.00
CA GLU A 108 -14.68 4.85 5.56
C GLU A 108 -14.04 5.95 4.71
N GLU A 109 -14.85 6.73 3.98
CA GLU A 109 -14.33 7.91 3.28
C GLU A 109 -14.09 9.10 4.20
N ILE A 110 -14.91 9.31 5.23
CA ILE A 110 -14.64 10.33 6.25
C ILE A 110 -13.28 10.07 6.92
N ILE A 111 -13.00 8.80 7.25
CA ILE A 111 -11.69 8.37 7.77
C ILE A 111 -10.60 8.64 6.72
N ALA A 112 -10.81 8.24 5.46
CA ALA A 112 -9.84 8.49 4.39
C ALA A 112 -9.51 9.98 4.21
N TYR A 113 -10.52 10.88 4.23
CA TYR A 113 -10.32 12.32 4.15
C TYR A 113 -9.57 12.86 5.36
N THR A 114 -9.83 12.33 6.55
CA THR A 114 -9.08 12.70 7.76
C THR A 114 -7.60 12.33 7.62
N LEU A 115 -7.29 11.12 7.13
CA LEU A 115 -5.90 10.69 6.92
C LEU A 115 -5.18 11.48 5.82
N ARG A 116 -5.92 11.95 4.80
CA ARG A 116 -5.38 12.80 3.72
C ARG A 116 -4.93 14.18 4.17
N ILE A 117 -5.25 14.60 5.39
CA ILE A 117 -4.62 15.78 6.01
C ILE A 117 -3.09 15.62 6.04
N PHE A 118 -2.59 14.38 6.14
CA PHE A 118 -1.17 14.04 6.05
C PHE A 118 -0.71 13.67 4.62
N GLY A 119 -1.57 13.83 3.61
CA GLY A 119 -1.34 13.43 2.21
C GLY A 119 -1.95 12.08 1.82
N GLU A 120 -2.14 11.87 0.52
CA GLU A 120 -2.71 10.61 -0.04
C GLU A 120 -1.90 9.39 0.38
N GLY A 121 -0.57 9.48 0.36
CA GLY A 121 0.31 8.37 0.72
C GLY A 121 0.10 7.85 2.14
N THR A 122 -0.22 8.72 3.10
CA THR A 122 -0.51 8.30 4.50
C THR A 122 -1.79 7.47 4.57
N LYS A 123 -2.86 7.94 3.92
CA LYS A 123 -4.12 7.19 3.82
C LYS A 123 -3.88 5.84 3.17
N VAL A 124 -3.15 5.79 2.05
CA VAL A 124 -2.84 4.56 1.32
C VAL A 124 -2.03 3.60 2.19
N ALA A 125 -0.99 4.07 2.87
CA ALA A 125 -0.16 3.22 3.74
C ALA A 125 -0.98 2.57 4.87
N ILE A 126 -1.90 3.31 5.48
CA ILE A 126 -2.80 2.75 6.50
C ILE A 126 -3.79 1.76 5.88
N GLU A 127 -4.41 2.11 4.75
CA GLU A 127 -5.39 1.27 4.06
C GLU A 127 -4.80 -0.10 3.67
N ILE A 128 -3.61 -0.13 3.07
CA ILE A 128 -2.98 -1.40 2.66
C ILE A 128 -2.53 -2.25 3.86
N ALA A 129 -2.19 -1.61 4.98
CA ALA A 129 -1.82 -2.32 6.20
C ALA A 129 -3.04 -3.06 6.79
N LEU A 130 -4.20 -2.40 6.84
CA LEU A 130 -5.49 -3.03 7.21
C LEU A 130 -5.79 -4.21 6.28
N MET A 131 -5.74 -3.98 4.96
CA MET A 131 -6.00 -5.04 3.97
C MET A 131 -5.07 -6.25 4.14
N ALA A 132 -3.78 -6.02 4.38
CA ALA A 132 -2.79 -7.08 4.55
C ALA A 132 -2.99 -7.91 5.82
N VAL A 133 -3.40 -7.27 6.92
CA VAL A 133 -3.65 -7.98 8.19
C VAL A 133 -4.99 -8.71 8.18
N ASP A 134 -6.03 -8.15 7.57
CA ASP A 134 -7.32 -8.82 7.32
C ASP A 134 -7.15 -10.10 6.48
N ALA A 135 -6.24 -10.06 5.50
CA ALA A 135 -5.90 -11.20 4.67
C ALA A 135 -4.97 -12.23 5.36
N GLY A 136 -4.55 -11.99 6.61
CA GLY A 136 -3.65 -12.86 7.35
C GLY A 136 -2.21 -12.90 6.80
N LEU A 137 -1.82 -11.93 5.97
CA LEU A 137 -0.48 -11.88 5.36
C LEU A 137 0.58 -11.30 6.29
N ILE A 138 0.16 -10.51 7.28
CA ILE A 138 0.98 -9.95 8.37
C ILE A 138 0.27 -10.15 9.72
N SER A 139 0.98 -9.99 10.84
CA SER A 139 0.43 -10.16 12.19
C SER A 139 0.18 -8.83 12.89
N THR A 140 -0.88 -8.73 13.69
CA THR A 140 -1.13 -7.61 14.62
C THR A 140 -0.15 -7.57 15.81
N LYS A 141 0.60 -8.65 16.06
CA LYS A 141 1.55 -8.76 17.19
C LYS A 141 2.88 -8.07 16.94
N GLU A 142 3.21 -7.77 15.69
CA GLU A 142 4.47 -7.15 15.28
C GLU A 142 4.16 -5.86 14.50
N PRO A 143 4.99 -4.82 14.61
CA PRO A 143 4.86 -3.65 13.76
C PRO A 143 5.23 -3.97 12.31
N CYS A 144 4.78 -3.12 11.37
CA CYS A 144 5.19 -3.16 9.98
C CYS A 144 5.56 -1.78 9.44
N ILE A 145 6.41 -1.76 8.41
CA ILE A 145 6.60 -0.58 7.57
C ILE A 145 5.55 -0.62 6.46
N ALA A 146 4.67 0.38 6.39
CA ALA A 146 3.69 0.52 5.32
C ALA A 146 4.07 1.67 4.39
N VAL A 147 4.07 1.42 3.08
CA VAL A 147 4.51 2.37 2.05
C VAL A 147 3.37 2.66 1.09
N GLY A 148 3.00 3.93 1.01
CA GLY A 148 1.97 4.46 0.11
C GLY A 148 2.48 5.61 -0.74
N GLY A 149 1.64 6.09 -1.65
CA GLY A 149 1.99 7.20 -2.53
C GLY A 149 0.80 7.96 -3.06
N THR A 150 1.10 9.13 -3.64
CA THR A 150 0.11 9.97 -4.34
C THR A 150 0.08 9.64 -5.82
N SER A 151 -1.10 9.23 -6.32
CA SER A 151 -1.36 8.84 -7.73
C SER A 151 -0.53 7.66 -8.23
N ARG A 152 0.79 7.82 -8.44
CA ARG A 152 1.71 6.78 -8.90
C ARG A 152 3.00 6.82 -8.08
N GLY A 153 3.60 5.65 -7.88
CA GLY A 153 4.83 5.51 -7.11
C GLY A 153 4.59 5.58 -5.59
N ALA A 154 5.65 5.87 -4.84
CA ALA A 154 5.61 6.05 -3.39
C ALA A 154 6.18 7.42 -2.99
N ASP A 155 5.57 8.03 -2.00
CA ASP A 155 6.07 9.28 -1.40
C ASP A 155 5.91 9.33 0.13
N THR A 156 5.36 8.27 0.72
CA THR A 156 5.09 8.18 2.15
C THR A 156 5.40 6.76 2.65
N ALA A 157 6.13 6.66 3.76
CA ALA A 157 6.33 5.42 4.49
C ALA A 157 6.15 5.66 5.99
N ILE A 158 5.45 4.76 6.66
CA ILE A 158 5.14 4.87 8.09
C ILE A 158 5.40 3.55 8.80
N LEU A 159 5.91 3.62 10.03
CA LEU A 159 5.94 2.50 10.96
C LEU A 159 4.61 2.51 11.75
N LEU A 160 3.89 1.40 11.75
CA LEU A 160 2.66 1.26 12.51
C LEU A 160 2.50 -0.16 13.05
N HIS A 161 1.59 -0.31 14.03
CA HIS A 161 1.02 -1.61 14.37
C HIS A 161 -0.27 -1.79 13.57
N PRO A 162 -0.36 -2.82 12.70
CA PRO A 162 -1.60 -3.09 11.98
C PRO A 162 -2.66 -3.63 12.95
N ALA A 163 -3.93 -3.44 12.59
CA ALA A 163 -5.08 -3.90 13.38
C ALA A 163 -6.18 -4.45 12.46
N ASN A 164 -6.93 -5.43 12.94
CA ASN A 164 -8.14 -5.99 12.34
C ASN A 164 -9.21 -6.30 13.38
#